data_AF-A0A7U2FGS9-F1
#
_entry.id   AF-A0A7U2FGS9-F1
#
_cell.length_a   1.000
_cell.length_b   1.000
_cell.length_c   1.000
_cell.angle_alpha   90.00
_cell.angle_beta   90.00
_cell.angle_gamma   90.00
#
_symmetry.space_group_name_H-M   'P 1'
#
loop_
_entity.id
_entity.type
_entity.pdbx_description
1 polymer ?
#
loop_
_entity_poly.entity_id
_entity_poly.type
_entity_poly.pdbx_seq_one_letter_code
_entity_poly.pdbx_strand_id
1 'polypeptide(L)'
;MEHAHFATQLNKAKMINKVVGPFDTDGRYMIEDRIVHHLIYELAAYSLDTFLTMQPSQLALRSNQTSSSVKACSKNMWPGDLIAESMNLADALDFLHNGIFTETSLSLVHNNLTPHNILEVYPDNQDARNRYPVGQWKIANFGLSFIKPRRRTHDTLSSFDKSPISDDYRGELVTDAVGIVNTVVSVRMRQPGRYKPPEWDQVGPQKIDGISADIWSLVCILAEIFTYAVEIDPKQVKYLREALLGPHPRFYNTTSCGIRSELLSLLESLPTVRCSFKGTNMGASWVHSCVKLIKAIVVADPTKRLAAKFIRNSLQEIHESMARSQKDFTVKTKHVTKKSVKTIAKEEPAYALDEAKCASTTESLTARLPRSNVYSDPLDYLAPWAIPGSSVAVVEERIREESDSKGKDVISPPTSNFAQLQGHGHSWR
;
A
#
# COMPACT_ATOMS: atom_id res chain seq x y z
N MET A 1 -24.36 5.96 -11.21
CA MET A 1 -23.05 5.28 -11.32
C MET A 1 -22.38 5.05 -9.96
N GLU A 2 -22.62 5.91 -8.98
CA GLU A 2 -21.99 5.87 -7.64
C GLU A 2 -22.59 4.81 -6.72
N HIS A 3 -23.92 4.61 -6.75
CA HIS A 3 -24.60 3.50 -6.06
C HIS A 3 -24.00 2.12 -6.40
N ALA A 4 -23.66 1.88 -7.67
CA ALA A 4 -23.04 0.61 -8.09
C ALA A 4 -21.63 0.44 -7.52
N HIS A 5 -20.86 1.53 -7.36
CA HIS A 5 -19.53 1.51 -6.73
C HIS A 5 -19.63 1.19 -5.24
N PHE A 6 -20.57 1.82 -4.53
CA PHE A 6 -20.85 1.54 -3.13
C PHE A 6 -21.24 0.06 -2.91
N ALA A 7 -22.22 -0.43 -3.67
CA ALA A 7 -22.69 -1.82 -3.57
C ALA A 7 -21.54 -2.82 -3.86
N THR A 8 -20.70 -2.51 -4.84
CA THR A 8 -19.51 -3.30 -5.15
C THR A 8 -18.52 -3.35 -3.99
N GLN A 9 -18.24 -2.21 -3.34
CA GLN A 9 -17.36 -2.18 -2.16
C GLN A 9 -17.94 -2.96 -0.99
N LEU A 10 -19.23 -2.77 -0.70
CA LEU A 10 -19.91 -3.46 0.38
C LEU A 10 -19.88 -4.98 0.19
N ASN A 11 -20.19 -5.46 -1.02
CA ASN A 11 -20.16 -6.88 -1.32
C ASN A 11 -18.76 -7.48 -1.15
N LYS A 12 -17.72 -6.81 -1.65
CA LYS A 12 -16.33 -7.27 -1.48
C LYS A 12 -15.89 -7.26 -0.02
N ALA A 13 -16.23 -6.21 0.73
CA ALA A 13 -15.91 -6.11 2.15
C ALA A 13 -16.56 -7.26 2.95
N LYS A 14 -17.82 -7.59 2.64
CA LYS A 14 -18.52 -8.76 3.21
C LYS A 14 -17.81 -10.07 2.88
N MET A 15 -17.32 -10.22 1.65
CA MET A 15 -16.58 -11.42 1.22
C MET A 15 -15.23 -11.57 1.92
N ILE A 16 -14.52 -10.47 2.15
CA ILE A 16 -13.19 -10.48 2.79
C ILE A 16 -13.30 -10.80 4.29
N ASN A 17 -14.31 -10.27 4.98
CA ASN A 17 -14.39 -10.38 6.44
C ASN A 17 -15.01 -11.69 6.97
N LYS A 18 -15.59 -12.56 6.13
CA LYS A 18 -16.31 -13.84 6.45
C LYS A 18 -17.33 -13.83 7.60
N VAL A 19 -17.40 -12.78 8.42
CA VAL A 19 -18.27 -12.60 9.58
C VAL A 19 -18.43 -11.10 9.79
N VAL A 20 -19.46 -10.52 9.20
CA VAL A 20 -20.09 -9.34 9.79
C VAL A 20 -21.37 -9.89 10.41
N GLY A 21 -21.42 -9.92 11.74
CA GLY A 21 -22.63 -10.30 12.49
C GLY A 21 -23.83 -9.42 12.12
N PRO A 22 -25.04 -9.76 12.60
CA PRO A 22 -26.27 -9.13 12.15
C PRO A 22 -26.31 -7.67 12.62
N PHE A 23 -25.79 -6.77 11.80
CA PHE A 23 -26.27 -5.40 11.81
C PHE A 23 -27.63 -5.43 11.13
N ASP A 24 -28.61 -4.84 11.81
CA ASP A 24 -29.96 -4.65 11.30
C ASP A 24 -29.88 -4.13 9.86
N THR A 25 -30.54 -4.84 8.97
CA THR A 25 -30.15 -5.03 7.56
C THR A 25 -30.12 -3.79 6.68
N ASP A 26 -30.43 -2.61 7.21
CA ASP A 26 -30.60 -1.43 6.37
C ASP A 26 -29.50 -0.40 6.44
N GLY A 27 -28.80 -0.13 7.55
CA GLY A 27 -27.66 0.83 7.58
C GLY A 27 -27.89 2.17 6.82
N ARG A 28 -29.15 2.55 6.62
CA ARG A 28 -29.64 3.64 5.80
C ARG A 28 -30.27 4.63 6.75
N TYR A 29 -29.70 5.82 6.83
CA TYR A 29 -30.39 6.96 7.42
C TYR A 29 -30.96 7.78 6.26
N MET A 30 -32.28 7.90 6.24
CA MET A 30 -32.96 8.83 5.33
C MET A 30 -32.85 10.22 5.95
N ILE A 31 -31.99 11.07 5.41
CA ILE A 31 -31.97 12.50 5.71
C ILE A 31 -32.47 13.18 4.44
N GLU A 32 -33.68 13.76 4.50
CA GLU A 32 -34.29 14.60 3.45
C GLU A 32 -34.03 14.11 2.00
N ASP A 33 -34.85 13.16 1.53
CA ASP A 33 -34.89 12.65 0.15
C ASP A 33 -33.57 12.11 -0.45
N ARG A 34 -32.52 11.91 0.34
CA ARG A 34 -31.23 11.36 -0.12
C ARG A 34 -30.87 10.08 0.63
N ILE A 35 -30.57 9.02 -0.13
CA ILE A 35 -30.03 7.78 0.42
C ILE A 35 -28.54 7.99 0.66
N VAL A 36 -28.16 8.22 1.92
CA VAL A 36 -26.75 8.23 2.33
C VAL A 36 -26.35 6.82 2.69
N HIS A 37 -25.25 6.35 2.09
CA HIS A 37 -24.68 5.06 2.41
C HIS A 37 -23.44 5.22 3.27
N HIS A 38 -23.37 4.49 4.39
CA HIS A 38 -22.23 4.54 5.30
C HIS A 38 -21.43 3.24 5.20
N LEU A 39 -20.11 3.36 5.07
CA LEU A 39 -19.18 2.25 5.28
C LEU A 39 -18.49 2.46 6.62
N ILE A 40 -18.70 1.53 7.54
CA ILE A 40 -18.09 1.55 8.86
C ILE A 40 -16.90 0.61 8.82
N TYR A 41 -15.72 1.16 9.10
CA TYR A 41 -14.46 0.43 9.17
C TYR A 41 -13.87 0.55 10.57
N GLU A 42 -12.94 -0.34 10.87
CA GLU A 42 -12.06 -0.17 12.02
C GLU A 42 -11.26 1.13 11.89
N LEU A 43 -11.12 1.85 13.00
CA LEU A 43 -10.44 3.14 13.02
C LEU A 43 -8.94 2.94 12.77
N ALA A 44 -8.46 3.39 11.61
CA ALA A 44 -7.04 3.46 11.34
C ALA A 44 -6.41 4.67 12.02
N ALA A 45 -5.20 4.49 12.56
CA ALA A 45 -4.40 5.60 13.05
C ALA A 45 -3.92 6.47 11.88
N TYR A 46 -3.37 5.83 10.85
CA TYR A 46 -2.79 6.49 9.68
C TYR A 46 -2.94 5.64 8.40
N SER A 47 -2.72 6.28 7.25
CA SER A 47 -2.31 5.54 6.05
C SER A 47 -0.81 5.26 6.10
N LEU A 48 -0.35 4.24 5.40
CA LEU A 48 1.08 3.94 5.26
C LEU A 48 1.82 5.10 4.58
N ASP A 49 1.19 5.84 3.68
CA ASP A 49 1.79 7.05 3.10
C ASP A 49 2.16 8.07 4.19
N THR A 50 1.22 8.35 5.09
CA THR A 50 1.43 9.25 6.23
C THR A 50 2.50 8.71 7.17
N PHE A 51 2.48 7.41 7.47
CA PHE A 51 3.47 6.75 8.30
C PHE A 51 4.90 6.89 7.75
N LEU A 52 5.08 6.66 6.43
CA LEU A 52 6.39 6.69 5.78
C LEU A 52 6.93 8.10 5.50
N THR A 53 6.07 9.13 5.56
CA THR A 53 6.45 10.52 5.20
C THR A 53 6.48 11.47 6.40
N MET A 54 5.94 11.08 7.54
CA MET A 54 5.98 11.87 8.78
C MET A 54 7.10 11.43 9.71
N GLN A 55 7.65 12.38 10.47
CA GLN A 55 8.62 12.05 11.51
C GLN A 55 7.91 11.28 12.65
N PRO A 56 8.57 10.27 13.27
CA PRO A 56 7.96 9.49 14.36
C PRO A 56 7.47 10.37 15.53
N SER A 57 8.15 11.47 15.82
CA SER A 57 7.72 12.44 16.83
C SER A 57 6.40 13.14 16.47
N GLN A 58 6.18 13.42 15.19
CA GLN A 58 4.95 14.04 14.70
C GLN A 58 3.78 13.05 14.69
N LEU A 59 4.04 11.78 14.34
CA LEU A 59 3.06 10.70 14.45
C LEU A 59 2.60 10.54 15.91
N ALA A 60 3.55 10.48 16.85
CA ALA A 60 3.24 10.41 18.28
C ALA A 60 2.38 11.60 18.76
N LEU A 61 2.65 12.82 18.29
CA LEU A 61 1.86 14.01 18.63
C LEU A 61 0.43 13.94 18.09
N ARG A 62 0.25 13.55 16.82
CA ARG A 62 -1.08 13.42 16.20
C ARG A 62 -1.93 12.35 16.85
N SER A 63 -1.33 11.23 17.26
CA SER A 63 -2.07 10.14 17.90
C SER A 63 -2.80 10.57 19.18
N ASN A 64 -2.26 11.57 19.91
CA ASN A 64 -2.89 12.10 21.11
C ASN A 64 -4.16 12.92 20.81
N GLN A 65 -4.41 13.30 19.56
CA GLN A 65 -5.54 14.14 19.17
C GLN A 65 -6.72 13.32 18.61
N THR A 66 -6.45 12.17 17.98
CA THR A 66 -7.47 11.42 17.22
C THR A 66 -8.05 10.21 17.94
N SER A 67 -7.46 9.76 19.05
CA SER A 67 -8.05 8.70 19.89
C SER A 67 -7.63 8.84 21.36
N SER A 68 -8.57 8.62 22.29
CA SER A 68 -8.33 8.75 23.74
C SER A 68 -7.55 7.57 24.33
N SER A 69 -7.33 6.47 23.60
CA SER A 69 -6.80 5.22 24.16
C SER A 69 -5.45 4.76 23.59
N VAL A 70 -5.05 5.12 22.36
CA VAL A 70 -3.87 4.49 21.74
C VAL A 70 -2.91 5.50 21.09
N LYS A 71 -1.88 5.91 21.86
CA LYS A 71 -0.71 6.60 21.28
C LYS A 71 -0.02 5.69 20.27
N ALA A 72 0.08 6.13 19.03
CA ALA A 72 0.71 5.42 17.91
C ALA A 72 2.24 5.66 17.90
N CYS A 73 2.97 4.75 17.25
CA CYS A 73 4.45 4.68 17.20
C CYS A 73 5.11 4.30 18.54
N SER A 74 5.55 3.05 18.62
CA SER A 74 6.39 2.60 19.74
C SER A 74 7.79 3.19 19.63
N LYS A 75 8.34 3.70 20.74
CA LYS A 75 9.78 4.03 20.86
C LYS A 75 10.70 2.82 20.60
N ASN A 76 10.12 1.63 20.47
CA ASN A 76 10.80 0.38 20.27
C ASN A 76 10.68 -0.20 18.85
N MET A 77 10.08 0.53 17.91
CA MET A 77 10.09 0.14 16.49
C MET A 77 11.52 -0.09 15.99
N TRP A 78 11.78 -1.24 15.39
CA TRP A 78 13.04 -1.54 14.71
C TRP A 78 12.76 -2.03 13.28
N PRO A 79 13.77 -2.08 12.38
CA PRO A 79 13.55 -2.43 10.98
C PRO A 79 12.87 -3.80 10.78
N GLY A 80 13.09 -4.76 11.67
CA GLY A 80 12.45 -6.07 11.59
C GLY A 80 10.93 -6.02 11.75
N ASP A 81 10.39 -5.08 12.53
CA ASP A 81 8.93 -4.92 12.67
C ASP A 81 8.29 -4.49 11.33
N LEU A 82 8.98 -3.63 10.57
CA LEU A 82 8.53 -3.21 9.24
C LEU A 82 8.58 -4.36 8.22
N ILE A 83 9.60 -5.23 8.32
CA ILE A 83 9.67 -6.45 7.50
C ILE A 83 8.54 -7.41 7.88
N ALA A 84 8.24 -7.57 9.17
CA ALA A 84 7.16 -8.43 9.63
C ALA A 84 5.79 -7.95 9.12
N GLU A 85 5.46 -6.67 9.21
CA GLU A 85 4.21 -6.16 8.64
C GLU A 85 4.21 -6.20 7.10
N SER A 86 5.37 -6.08 6.45
CA SER A 86 5.50 -6.33 5.01
C SER A 86 5.15 -7.78 4.64
N MET A 87 5.48 -8.75 5.49
CA MET A 87 5.04 -10.14 5.31
C MET A 87 3.52 -10.25 5.38
N ASN A 88 2.90 -9.58 6.36
CA ASN A 88 1.44 -9.57 6.50
C ASN A 88 0.75 -8.97 5.26
N LEU A 89 1.32 -7.92 4.65
CA LEU A 89 0.81 -7.38 3.38
C LEU A 89 0.92 -8.39 2.23
N ALA A 90 2.02 -9.12 2.14
CA ALA A 90 2.19 -10.15 1.13
C ALA A 90 1.25 -11.35 1.36
N ASP A 91 1.05 -11.77 2.60
CA ASP A 91 0.06 -12.81 2.96
C ASP A 91 -1.37 -12.34 2.66
N ALA A 92 -1.72 -11.10 2.99
CA ALA A 92 -3.02 -10.52 2.65
C ALA A 92 -3.24 -10.51 1.14
N LEU A 93 -2.23 -10.12 0.35
CA LEU A 93 -2.33 -10.11 -1.10
C LEU A 93 -2.44 -11.51 -1.69
N ASP A 94 -1.69 -12.50 -1.17
CA ASP A 94 -1.85 -13.90 -1.55
C ASP A 94 -3.25 -14.42 -1.23
N PHE A 95 -3.81 -14.02 -0.08
CA PHE A 95 -5.19 -14.33 0.26
C PHE A 95 -6.18 -13.72 -0.76
N LEU A 96 -5.99 -12.47 -1.20
CA LEU A 96 -6.85 -11.88 -2.25
C LEU A 96 -6.76 -12.67 -3.57
N HIS A 97 -5.54 -13.02 -3.99
CA HIS A 97 -5.29 -13.68 -5.27
C HIS A 97 -5.71 -15.15 -5.28
N ASN A 98 -5.49 -15.86 -4.17
CA ASN A 98 -5.58 -17.32 -4.11
C ASN A 98 -6.52 -17.85 -3.01
N GLY A 99 -6.75 -17.09 -1.94
CA GLY A 99 -7.40 -17.55 -0.72
C GLY A 99 -8.88 -17.20 -0.55
N ILE A 100 -9.38 -16.09 -1.13
CA ILE A 100 -10.80 -15.70 -0.98
C ILE A 100 -11.73 -16.74 -1.62
N PHE A 101 -11.30 -17.30 -2.74
CA PHE A 101 -12.10 -18.18 -3.58
C PHE A 101 -11.43 -19.55 -3.73
N THR A 102 -11.01 -20.18 -2.63
CA THR A 102 -10.26 -21.45 -2.66
C THR A 102 -10.97 -22.57 -3.45
N GLU A 103 -12.30 -22.60 -3.43
CA GLU A 103 -13.11 -23.62 -4.10
C GLU A 103 -13.40 -23.29 -5.58
N THR A 104 -13.10 -22.07 -6.04
CA THR A 104 -13.37 -21.66 -7.42
C THR A 104 -12.08 -21.25 -8.12
N SER A 105 -12.12 -21.17 -9.46
CA SER A 105 -11.02 -20.60 -10.22
C SER A 105 -11.15 -19.09 -10.34
N LEU A 106 -11.46 -18.39 -9.25
CA LEU A 106 -11.58 -16.93 -9.21
C LEU A 106 -10.46 -16.34 -8.33
N SER A 107 -10.13 -15.08 -8.61
CA SER A 107 -9.14 -14.30 -7.89
C SER A 107 -9.66 -12.88 -7.72
N LEU A 108 -9.47 -12.28 -6.54
CA LEU A 108 -9.76 -10.87 -6.33
C LEU A 108 -8.50 -10.04 -6.59
N VAL A 109 -8.57 -9.18 -7.60
CA VAL A 109 -7.50 -8.21 -7.91
C VAL A 109 -7.81 -6.90 -7.19
N HIS A 110 -6.85 -6.35 -6.44
CA HIS A 110 -7.03 -5.08 -5.74
C HIS A 110 -7.11 -3.90 -6.71
N ASN A 111 -6.23 -3.88 -7.72
CA ASN A 111 -6.14 -2.93 -8.85
C ASN A 111 -5.83 -1.47 -8.46
N ASN A 112 -5.70 -1.16 -7.18
CA ASN A 112 -5.39 0.19 -6.72
C ASN A 112 -4.50 0.17 -5.48
N LEU A 113 -3.55 -0.76 -5.43
CA LEU A 113 -2.67 -0.90 -4.27
C LEU A 113 -1.66 0.26 -4.26
N THR A 114 -1.72 1.10 -3.21
CA THR A 114 -0.84 2.25 -2.98
C THR A 114 -0.65 2.43 -1.47
N PRO A 115 0.37 3.18 -1.00
CA PRO A 115 0.53 3.45 0.44
C PRO A 115 -0.68 4.17 1.08
N HIS A 116 -1.49 4.90 0.30
CA HIS A 116 -2.71 5.56 0.81
C HIS A 116 -3.81 4.54 1.15
N ASN A 117 -3.78 3.38 0.50
CA ASN A 117 -4.75 2.31 0.66
C ASN A 117 -4.24 1.17 1.55
N ILE A 118 -3.17 1.43 2.30
CA ILE A 118 -2.72 0.56 3.39
C ILE A 118 -2.92 1.35 4.66
N LEU A 119 -3.69 0.81 5.58
CA LEU A 119 -4.07 1.44 6.83
C LEU A 119 -3.30 0.81 7.98
N GLU A 120 -2.76 1.66 8.85
CA GLU A 120 -2.15 1.26 10.11
C GLU A 120 -3.21 1.28 11.19
N VAL A 121 -3.43 0.13 11.82
CA VAL A 121 -4.45 -0.06 12.85
C VAL A 121 -3.78 -0.55 14.12
N TYR A 122 -4.21 -0.03 15.27
CA TYR A 122 -3.82 -0.55 16.57
C TYR A 122 -5.01 -1.20 17.24
N PRO A 123 -4.91 -2.48 17.63
CA PRO A 123 -5.98 -3.11 18.39
C PRO A 123 -6.11 -2.44 19.77
N ASP A 124 -7.35 -2.34 20.26
CA ASP A 124 -7.68 -1.83 21.60
C ASP A 124 -7.25 -2.83 22.69
N ASN A 125 -5.94 -2.95 22.90
CA ASN A 125 -5.38 -3.71 24.01
C ASN A 125 -4.24 -2.92 24.69
N GLN A 126 -4.09 -3.13 26.00
CA GLN A 126 -3.11 -2.39 26.81
C GLN A 126 -1.66 -2.61 26.35
N ASP A 127 -1.38 -3.78 25.76
CA ASP A 127 -0.05 -4.17 25.27
C ASP A 127 0.20 -3.85 23.79
N ALA A 128 -0.71 -3.12 23.12
CA ALA A 128 -0.70 -2.99 21.67
C ALA A 128 0.62 -2.42 21.16
N ARG A 129 1.22 -1.49 21.92
CA ARG A 129 2.50 -0.85 21.56
C ARG A 129 3.70 -1.76 21.64
N ASN A 130 3.68 -2.72 22.56
CA ASN A 130 4.78 -3.66 22.72
C ASN A 130 4.67 -4.79 21.70
N ARG A 131 3.43 -5.18 21.38
CA ARG A 131 3.15 -6.28 20.45
C ARG A 131 3.16 -5.84 18.98
N TYR A 132 2.76 -4.60 18.70
CA TYR A 132 2.68 -4.03 17.35
C TYR A 132 3.40 -2.68 17.31
N PRO A 133 4.75 -2.65 17.31
CA PRO A 133 5.51 -1.40 17.37
C PRO A 133 5.24 -0.43 16.22
N VAL A 134 4.80 -0.96 15.07
CA VAL A 134 4.50 -0.24 13.82
C VAL A 134 3.01 -0.32 13.42
N GLY A 135 2.16 -0.72 14.38
CA GLY A 135 0.77 -1.06 14.12
C GLY A 135 0.60 -2.36 13.32
N GLN A 136 -0.64 -2.67 12.99
CA GLN A 136 -1.00 -3.74 12.07
C GLN A 136 -1.37 -3.12 10.72
N TRP A 137 -0.78 -3.60 9.63
CA TRP A 137 -1.07 -3.06 8.30
C TRP A 137 -2.18 -3.83 7.61
N LYS A 138 -3.19 -3.11 7.12
CA LYS A 138 -4.36 -3.68 6.43
C LYS A 138 -4.55 -3.04 5.06
N ILE A 139 -4.82 -3.86 4.05
CA ILE A 139 -5.18 -3.38 2.71
C ILE A 139 -6.63 -2.87 2.74
N ALA A 140 -6.87 -1.68 2.19
CA ALA A 140 -8.16 -1.01 2.18
C ALA A 140 -8.50 -0.45 0.80
N ASN A 141 -9.71 0.12 0.65
CA ASN A 141 -10.20 0.77 -0.57
C ASN A 141 -10.34 -0.17 -1.78
N PHE A 142 -11.26 -1.13 -1.64
CA PHE A 142 -11.60 -2.12 -2.67
C PHE A 142 -12.55 -1.60 -3.77
N GLY A 143 -12.75 -0.27 -3.84
CA GLY A 143 -13.61 0.40 -4.83
C GLY A 143 -13.29 0.04 -6.28
N LEU A 144 -12.00 -0.16 -6.56
CA LEU A 144 -11.52 -0.53 -7.90
C LEU A 144 -11.17 -2.00 -8.09
N SER A 145 -11.33 -2.81 -7.05
CA SER A 145 -11.00 -4.22 -7.15
C SER A 145 -11.93 -4.92 -8.14
N PHE A 146 -11.56 -6.08 -8.64
CA PHE A 146 -12.45 -6.87 -9.48
C PHE A 146 -12.14 -8.35 -9.36
N ILE A 147 -13.15 -9.17 -9.59
CA ILE A 147 -13.01 -10.62 -9.59
C ILE A 147 -12.62 -11.04 -11.00
N LYS A 148 -11.57 -11.85 -11.12
CA LYS A 148 -11.05 -12.34 -12.39
C LYS A 148 -11.03 -13.88 -12.38
N PRO A 149 -11.43 -14.54 -13.47
CA PRO A 149 -11.15 -15.96 -13.67
C PRO A 149 -9.64 -16.22 -13.68
N ARG A 150 -9.18 -17.12 -12.81
CA ARG A 150 -7.83 -17.69 -12.82
C ARG A 150 -7.68 -18.48 -14.12
N ARG A 151 -6.68 -18.14 -14.92
CA ARG A 151 -6.30 -18.98 -16.06
C ARG A 151 -5.85 -20.33 -15.47
N ARG A 152 -6.68 -21.37 -15.62
CA ARG A 152 -6.23 -22.73 -15.34
C ARG A 152 -5.10 -22.99 -16.34
N THR A 153 -3.87 -23.12 -15.85
CA THR A 153 -2.78 -23.70 -16.63
C THR A 153 -3.27 -25.07 -17.08
N HIS A 154 -3.43 -25.23 -18.39
CA HIS A 154 -4.17 -26.32 -19.00
C HIS A 154 -3.42 -27.67 -18.96
N ASP A 155 -2.41 -27.79 -18.10
CA ASP A 155 -1.36 -28.83 -18.17
C ASP A 155 -1.52 -30.01 -17.20
N THR A 156 -2.57 -30.05 -16.38
CA THR A 156 -2.78 -31.18 -15.43
C THR A 156 -4.08 -31.97 -15.61
N LEU A 157 -4.79 -31.80 -16.72
CA LEU A 157 -6.01 -32.59 -17.02
C LEU A 157 -5.87 -33.58 -18.18
N SER A 158 -4.67 -33.85 -18.69
CA SER A 158 -4.48 -34.85 -19.76
C SER A 158 -4.21 -36.28 -19.26
N SER A 159 -4.28 -36.57 -17.95
CA SER A 159 -3.87 -37.89 -17.45
C SER A 159 -4.65 -38.42 -16.23
N PHE A 160 -5.85 -37.91 -15.95
CA PHE A 160 -6.77 -38.63 -15.06
C PHE A 160 -7.95 -39.16 -15.86
N ASP A 161 -8.06 -40.48 -15.78
CA ASP A 161 -9.04 -41.38 -16.34
C ASP A 161 -10.40 -40.79 -16.70
N LYS A 162 -10.86 -41.20 -17.88
CA LYS A 162 -12.24 -41.14 -18.34
C LYS A 162 -13.13 -41.95 -17.39
N SER A 163 -13.50 -41.38 -16.25
CA SER A 163 -14.62 -41.89 -15.46
C SER A 163 -15.90 -41.27 -16.02
N PRO A 164 -16.87 -42.08 -16.50
CA PRO A 164 -18.15 -41.60 -17.00
C PRO A 164 -19.06 -41.28 -15.81
N ILE A 165 -18.77 -40.20 -15.09
CA ILE A 165 -19.69 -39.66 -14.09
C ILE A 165 -20.45 -38.51 -14.75
N SER A 166 -21.74 -38.78 -14.96
CA SER A 166 -22.84 -37.93 -15.43
C SER A 166 -22.57 -36.42 -15.49
N ASP A 167 -22.73 -35.87 -16.69
CA ASP A 167 -22.71 -34.45 -17.04
C ASP A 167 -23.84 -33.60 -16.41
N ASP A 168 -24.71 -34.18 -15.58
CA ASP A 168 -25.97 -33.55 -15.16
C ASP A 168 -25.86 -32.58 -13.97
N TYR A 169 -24.73 -32.51 -13.26
CA TYR A 169 -24.58 -31.68 -12.06
C TYR A 169 -23.50 -30.57 -12.15
N ARG A 170 -22.92 -30.36 -13.33
CA ARG A 170 -21.90 -29.30 -13.54
C ARG A 170 -22.45 -27.98 -14.09
N GLY A 171 -23.73 -27.95 -14.48
CA GLY A 171 -24.37 -26.77 -15.05
C GLY A 171 -24.73 -25.68 -14.04
N GLU A 172 -25.08 -26.05 -12.81
CA GLU A 172 -25.81 -25.14 -11.91
C GLU A 172 -24.92 -24.21 -11.08
N LEU A 173 -23.72 -24.66 -10.66
CA LEU A 173 -22.76 -23.81 -9.93
C LEU A 173 -21.94 -22.88 -10.83
N VAL A 174 -21.86 -23.17 -12.13
CA VAL A 174 -21.12 -22.33 -13.09
C VAL A 174 -21.98 -21.16 -13.55
N THR A 175 -23.30 -21.31 -13.65
CA THR A 175 -24.23 -20.24 -14.03
C THR A 175 -24.26 -19.08 -13.03
N ASP A 176 -24.15 -19.34 -11.73
CA ASP A 176 -24.10 -18.29 -10.70
C ASP A 176 -22.77 -17.53 -10.70
N ALA A 177 -21.65 -18.22 -10.90
CA ALA A 177 -20.35 -17.57 -11.08
C ALA A 177 -20.31 -16.75 -12.37
N VAL A 178 -20.94 -17.21 -13.46
CA VAL A 178 -21.05 -16.47 -14.72
C VAL A 178 -21.93 -15.22 -14.58
N GLY A 179 -22.97 -15.25 -13.73
CA GLY A 179 -23.76 -14.06 -13.37
C GLY A 179 -22.94 -12.99 -12.65
N ILE A 180 -22.07 -13.40 -11.72
CA ILE A 180 -21.12 -12.52 -11.01
C ILE A 180 -20.03 -11.99 -11.95
N VAL A 181 -19.55 -12.82 -12.89
CA VAL A 181 -18.52 -12.44 -13.87
C VAL A 181 -19.07 -11.49 -14.95
N ASN A 182 -20.35 -11.57 -15.30
CA ASN A 182 -20.97 -10.66 -16.27
C ASN A 182 -21.32 -9.28 -15.67
N THR A 183 -21.32 -9.13 -14.34
CA THR A 183 -21.37 -7.83 -13.66
C THR A 183 -19.99 -7.22 -13.41
N VAL A 184 -18.93 -7.75 -14.02
CA VAL A 184 -17.57 -7.20 -14.00
C VAL A 184 -17.53 -5.87 -14.76
N VAL A 185 -17.98 -4.85 -14.03
CA VAL A 185 -17.33 -3.57 -13.80
C VAL A 185 -16.46 -3.17 -14.97
N SER A 186 -16.96 -2.24 -15.79
CA SER A 186 -16.11 -1.50 -16.71
C SER A 186 -14.85 -1.10 -15.96
N VAL A 187 -13.70 -1.59 -16.43
CA VAL A 187 -12.41 -1.29 -15.81
C VAL A 187 -12.28 0.22 -15.85
N ARG A 188 -12.64 0.89 -14.75
CA ARG A 188 -12.58 2.35 -14.66
C ARG A 188 -11.11 2.68 -14.80
N MET A 189 -10.76 3.17 -15.99
CA MET A 189 -9.40 3.48 -16.35
C MET A 189 -8.95 4.61 -15.43
N ARG A 190 -7.98 4.32 -14.55
CA ARG A 190 -7.25 5.39 -13.88
C ARG A 190 -6.13 5.86 -14.79
N GLN A 191 -5.85 7.15 -14.68
CA GLN A 191 -4.60 7.67 -15.21
C GLN A 191 -3.43 6.89 -14.61
N PRO A 192 -2.40 6.63 -15.42
CA PRO A 192 -1.35 5.73 -15.01
C PRO A 192 -0.52 6.44 -13.92
N GLY A 193 -0.53 5.86 -12.72
CA GLY A 193 0.07 6.44 -11.51
C GLY A 193 1.41 5.79 -11.13
N ARG A 194 2.08 6.35 -10.11
CA ARG A 194 3.42 5.90 -9.64
C ARG A 194 3.56 4.39 -9.46
N TYR A 195 2.55 3.77 -8.86
CA TYR A 195 2.55 2.35 -8.50
C TYR A 195 2.01 1.43 -9.60
N LYS A 196 1.73 1.96 -10.79
CA LYS A 196 1.27 1.15 -11.94
C LYS A 196 2.44 0.51 -12.68
N PRO A 197 2.26 -0.68 -13.24
CA PRO A 197 3.31 -1.41 -13.92
C PRO A 197 3.50 -0.93 -15.38
N PRO A 198 4.62 -1.27 -16.04
CA PRO A 198 4.93 -0.82 -17.40
C PRO A 198 3.92 -1.26 -18.46
N GLU A 199 3.33 -2.44 -18.33
CA GLU A 199 2.31 -2.93 -19.27
C GLU A 199 1.06 -2.04 -19.32
N TRP A 200 0.87 -1.17 -18.33
CA TRP A 200 -0.23 -0.21 -18.31
C TRP A 200 -0.16 0.79 -19.47
N ASP A 201 1.05 1.16 -19.88
CA ASP A 201 1.27 2.09 -21.00
C ASP A 201 1.37 1.34 -22.35
N GLN A 202 1.56 0.01 -22.36
CA GLN A 202 1.86 -0.77 -23.58
C GLN A 202 0.63 -1.43 -24.23
N VAL A 203 -0.14 -2.19 -23.45
CA VAL A 203 -1.16 -3.11 -23.99
C VAL A 203 -2.60 -2.65 -23.76
N GLY A 204 -2.76 -1.49 -23.14
CA GLY A 204 -4.04 -0.93 -22.74
C GLY A 204 -4.67 -1.68 -21.56
N PRO A 205 -5.54 -1.03 -20.76
CA PRO A 205 -6.00 -1.56 -19.46
C PRO A 205 -6.71 -2.92 -19.50
N GLN A 206 -7.38 -3.26 -20.61
CA GLN A 206 -8.15 -4.51 -20.71
C GLN A 206 -7.28 -5.76 -20.85
N LYS A 207 -6.01 -5.61 -21.23
CA LYS A 207 -5.09 -6.74 -21.43
C LYS A 207 -4.14 -6.95 -20.25
N ILE A 208 -4.21 -6.09 -19.23
CA ILE A 208 -3.32 -6.14 -18.08
C ILE A 208 -3.68 -7.33 -17.20
N ASP A 209 -2.67 -8.10 -16.82
CA ASP A 209 -2.85 -9.08 -15.77
C ASP A 209 -2.90 -8.40 -14.40
N GLY A 210 -4.12 -8.20 -13.88
CA GLY A 210 -4.36 -7.52 -12.61
C GLY A 210 -3.59 -8.09 -11.43
N ILE A 211 -3.40 -9.41 -11.35
CA ILE A 211 -2.62 -10.07 -10.30
C ILE A 211 -1.16 -9.58 -10.36
N SER A 212 -0.53 -9.71 -11.53
CA SER A 212 0.83 -9.24 -11.75
C SER A 212 0.99 -7.73 -11.56
N ALA A 213 -0.07 -6.95 -11.83
CA ALA A 213 -0.09 -5.51 -11.57
C ALA A 213 -0.13 -5.18 -10.07
N ASP A 214 -0.93 -5.90 -9.28
CA ASP A 214 -0.92 -5.74 -7.81
C ASP A 214 0.44 -6.12 -7.22
N ILE A 215 1.08 -7.18 -7.71
CA ILE A 215 2.43 -7.58 -7.31
C ILE A 215 3.42 -6.45 -7.57
N TRP A 216 3.38 -5.84 -8.76
CA TRP A 216 4.22 -4.68 -9.07
C TRP A 216 3.99 -3.53 -8.08
N SER A 217 2.72 -3.20 -7.82
CA SER A 217 2.37 -2.15 -6.86
C SER A 217 2.90 -2.46 -5.45
N LEU A 218 2.77 -3.70 -4.98
CA LEU A 218 3.31 -4.13 -3.69
C LEU A 218 4.82 -3.93 -3.63
N VAL A 219 5.56 -4.26 -4.68
CA VAL A 219 7.03 -4.10 -4.66
C VAL A 219 7.47 -2.64 -4.69
N CYS A 220 6.75 -1.78 -5.40
CA CYS A 220 6.98 -0.34 -5.32
C CYS A 220 6.79 0.16 -3.87
N ILE A 221 5.79 -0.37 -3.15
CA ILE A 221 5.55 -0.04 -1.74
C ILE A 221 6.66 -0.60 -0.85
N LEU A 222 7.10 -1.83 -1.07
CA LEU A 222 8.24 -2.43 -0.34
C LEU A 222 9.53 -1.63 -0.52
N ALA A 223 9.77 -1.08 -1.72
CA ALA A 223 10.92 -0.21 -1.95
C ALA A 223 10.88 1.05 -1.07
N GLU A 224 9.71 1.67 -0.90
CA GLU A 224 9.56 2.79 0.03
C GLU A 224 9.71 2.36 1.50
N ILE A 225 9.11 1.23 1.90
CA ILE A 225 9.24 0.69 3.27
C ILE A 225 10.70 0.39 3.61
N PHE A 226 11.45 -0.28 2.72
CA PHE A 226 12.85 -0.61 3.00
C PHE A 226 13.74 0.61 3.04
N THR A 227 13.48 1.59 2.16
CA THR A 227 14.16 2.88 2.19
C THR A 227 13.93 3.59 3.52
N TYR A 228 12.69 3.58 4.03
CA TYR A 228 12.38 4.06 5.37
C TYR A 228 13.12 3.26 6.45
N ALA A 229 13.09 1.93 6.38
CA ALA A 229 13.58 1.03 7.42
C ALA A 229 15.09 1.13 7.69
N VAL A 230 15.91 1.55 6.72
CA VAL A 230 17.38 1.63 6.86
C VAL A 230 17.80 2.61 7.96
N GLU A 231 17.17 3.79 8.02
CA GLU A 231 17.46 4.82 9.02
C GLU A 231 16.26 5.19 9.91
N ILE A 232 15.06 4.67 9.60
CA ILE A 232 13.79 5.12 10.20
C ILE A 232 13.64 6.64 9.98
N ASP A 233 13.90 7.08 8.76
CA ASP A 233 13.84 8.50 8.38
C ASP A 233 12.93 8.71 7.17
N PRO A 234 11.81 9.44 7.30
CA PRO A 234 10.95 9.79 6.16
C PRO A 234 11.68 10.59 5.09
N LYS A 235 12.81 11.25 5.39
CA LYS A 235 13.60 11.97 4.38
C LYS A 235 14.14 11.03 3.31
N GLN A 236 14.48 9.79 3.64
CA GLN A 236 14.97 8.81 2.67
C GLN A 236 13.85 8.43 1.68
N VAL A 237 12.62 8.27 2.16
CA VAL A 237 11.45 8.03 1.31
C VAL A 237 11.17 9.24 0.43
N LYS A 238 11.30 10.46 0.98
CA LYS A 238 11.16 11.69 0.19
C LYS A 238 12.21 11.77 -0.92
N TYR A 239 13.47 11.51 -0.60
CA TYR A 239 14.57 11.50 -1.56
C TYR A 239 14.36 10.45 -2.66
N LEU A 240 13.90 9.25 -2.30
CA LEU A 240 13.49 8.22 -3.26
C LEU A 240 12.39 8.73 -4.18
N ARG A 241 11.32 9.31 -3.63
CA ARG A 241 10.20 9.85 -4.42
C ARG A 241 10.64 10.99 -5.32
N GLU A 242 11.55 11.85 -4.85
CA GLU A 242 12.16 12.96 -5.60
C GLU A 242 13.03 12.46 -6.74
N ALA A 243 13.82 11.40 -6.54
CA ALA A 243 14.60 10.76 -7.60
C ALA A 243 13.70 10.13 -8.68
N LEU A 244 12.46 9.76 -8.31
CA LEU A 244 11.43 9.33 -9.24
C LEU A 244 10.68 10.48 -9.90
N LEU A 245 10.87 11.74 -9.50
CA LEU A 245 10.29 12.89 -10.19
C LEU A 245 10.89 12.99 -11.60
N GLY A 246 10.03 13.34 -12.54
CA GLY A 246 10.26 13.36 -13.98
C GLY A 246 8.91 13.62 -14.67
N PRO A 247 8.85 13.60 -16.01
CA PRO A 247 7.59 13.81 -16.74
C PRO A 247 6.48 12.87 -16.25
N HIS A 248 6.86 11.67 -15.81
CA HIS A 248 5.99 10.71 -15.18
C HIS A 248 6.65 10.14 -13.93
N PRO A 249 6.06 10.29 -12.73
CA PRO A 249 6.67 9.83 -11.48
C PRO A 249 6.51 8.32 -11.33
N ARG A 250 7.24 7.52 -12.12
CA ARG A 250 7.13 6.05 -12.22
C ARG A 250 8.38 5.35 -11.73
N PHE A 251 8.22 4.11 -11.28
CA PHE A 251 9.31 3.20 -10.92
C PHE A 251 10.05 2.59 -12.14
N TYR A 252 9.49 2.77 -13.34
CA TYR A 252 10.07 2.34 -14.61
C TYR A 252 10.26 3.54 -15.54
N ASN A 253 11.16 3.39 -16.50
CA ASN A 253 11.33 4.32 -17.60
C ASN A 253 10.28 4.02 -18.68
N THR A 254 9.46 5.00 -19.06
CA THR A 254 8.33 4.80 -19.99
C THR A 254 8.78 4.40 -21.41
N THR A 255 10.01 4.76 -21.81
CA THR A 255 10.55 4.44 -23.14
C THR A 255 11.11 3.01 -23.20
N SER A 256 11.93 2.62 -22.23
CA SER A 256 12.57 1.30 -22.20
C SER A 256 11.72 0.23 -21.51
N CYS A 257 10.69 0.66 -20.76
CA CYS A 257 9.88 -0.17 -19.87
C CYS A 257 10.66 -0.94 -18.79
N GLY A 258 11.96 -0.66 -18.68
CA GLY A 258 12.84 -1.17 -17.63
C GLY A 258 12.77 -0.33 -16.37
N ILE A 259 13.30 -0.87 -15.28
CA ILE A 259 13.45 -0.14 -14.01
C ILE A 259 14.29 1.12 -14.25
N ARG A 260 13.92 2.23 -13.61
CA ARG A 260 14.77 3.42 -13.59
C ARG A 260 16.14 3.11 -12.99
N SER A 261 17.22 3.48 -13.69
CA SER A 261 18.58 3.29 -13.20
C SER A 261 18.84 4.08 -11.92
N GLU A 262 18.18 5.24 -11.75
CA GLU A 262 18.29 6.05 -10.54
C GLU A 262 17.72 5.31 -9.32
N LEU A 263 16.60 4.61 -9.49
CA LEU A 263 16.01 3.78 -8.45
C LEU A 263 16.95 2.64 -8.07
N LEU A 264 17.51 1.93 -9.06
CA LEU A 264 18.44 0.84 -8.80
C LEU A 264 19.71 1.31 -8.09
N SER A 265 20.29 2.43 -8.54
CA SER A 265 21.46 3.05 -7.91
C SER A 265 21.17 3.42 -6.46
N LEU A 266 20.00 4.04 -6.21
CA LEU A 266 19.58 4.37 -4.85
C LEU A 266 19.43 3.13 -3.97
N LEU A 267 18.71 2.10 -4.45
CA LEU A 267 18.54 0.84 -3.73
C LEU A 267 19.88 0.14 -3.46
N GLU A 268 20.81 0.17 -4.42
CA GLU A 268 22.16 -0.41 -4.28
C GLU A 268 23.06 0.35 -3.31
N SER A 269 22.79 1.65 -3.10
CA SER A 269 23.49 2.46 -2.12
C SER A 269 22.98 2.24 -0.68
N LEU A 270 21.74 1.77 -0.49
CA LEU A 270 21.15 1.55 0.84
C LEU A 270 22.02 0.70 1.78
N PRO A 271 22.65 -0.41 1.34
CA PRO A 271 23.54 -1.20 2.19
C PRO A 271 24.77 -0.43 2.68
N THR A 272 25.19 0.63 1.99
CA THR A 272 26.34 1.46 2.40
C THR A 272 25.98 2.48 3.47
N VAL A 273 24.69 2.80 3.59
CA VAL A 273 24.16 3.68 4.62
C VAL A 273 24.32 2.98 5.97
N ARG A 274 24.89 3.69 6.95
CA ARG A 274 25.09 3.12 8.29
C ARG A 274 23.72 2.86 8.91
N CYS A 275 23.33 1.60 8.97
CA CYS A 275 22.16 1.13 9.71
C CYS A 275 22.46 1.19 11.22
N SER A 276 22.54 2.39 11.79
CA SER A 276 22.71 2.55 13.24
C SER A 276 21.34 2.68 13.90
N PHE A 277 20.70 1.55 14.19
CA PHE A 277 19.51 1.56 15.03
C PHE A 277 19.90 1.37 16.49
N LYS A 278 19.64 2.38 17.35
CA LYS A 278 19.95 2.37 18.79
C LYS A 278 21.39 1.95 19.14
N GLY A 279 22.37 2.32 18.31
CA GLY A 279 23.78 1.97 18.52
C GLY A 279 24.11 0.49 18.25
N THR A 280 23.15 -0.32 17.80
CA THR A 280 23.40 -1.68 17.32
C THR A 280 23.75 -1.64 15.84
N ASN A 281 24.91 -2.17 15.49
CA ASN A 281 25.33 -2.33 14.11
C ASN A 281 24.63 -3.59 13.56
N MET A 282 23.42 -3.43 13.06
CA MET A 282 22.75 -4.47 12.28
C MET A 282 23.45 -4.54 10.93
N GLY A 283 24.18 -5.62 10.67
CA GLY A 283 24.91 -5.78 9.41
C GLY A 283 24.02 -5.53 8.18
N ALA A 284 24.58 -4.97 7.12
CA ALA A 284 23.83 -4.57 5.92
C ALA A 284 23.30 -5.74 5.06
N SER A 285 23.49 -6.99 5.50
CA SER A 285 23.09 -8.19 4.75
C SER A 285 21.57 -8.30 4.53
N TRP A 286 20.77 -7.85 5.49
CA TRP A 286 19.31 -7.83 5.34
C TRP A 286 18.89 -6.81 4.28
N VAL A 287 19.53 -5.64 4.24
CA VAL A 287 19.29 -4.61 3.21
C VAL A 287 19.63 -5.17 1.83
N HIS A 288 20.77 -5.84 1.69
CA HIS A 288 21.15 -6.48 0.43
C HIS A 288 20.11 -7.54 -0.02
N SER A 289 19.56 -8.30 0.93
CA SER A 289 18.53 -9.30 0.65
C SER A 289 17.20 -8.66 0.22
N CYS A 290 16.81 -7.55 0.85
CA CYS A 290 15.66 -6.73 0.45
C CYS A 290 15.82 -6.17 -0.97
N VAL A 291 16.99 -5.63 -1.31
CA VAL A 291 17.29 -5.10 -2.65
C VAL A 291 17.28 -6.21 -3.70
N LYS A 292 17.84 -7.38 -3.38
CA LYS A 292 17.79 -8.57 -4.23
C LYS A 292 16.34 -9.00 -4.49
N LEU A 293 15.49 -8.99 -3.46
CA LEU A 293 14.07 -9.31 -3.58
C LEU A 293 13.35 -8.33 -4.52
N ILE A 294 13.56 -7.02 -4.35
CA ILE A 294 12.97 -6.00 -5.24
C ILE A 294 13.38 -6.28 -6.70
N LYS A 295 14.67 -6.46 -6.96
CA LYS A 295 15.19 -6.73 -8.32
C LYS A 295 14.59 -7.99 -8.95
N ALA A 296 14.35 -9.03 -8.15
CA ALA A 296 13.75 -10.27 -8.64
C ALA A 296 12.28 -10.09 -9.09
N ILE A 297 11.58 -9.07 -8.58
CA ILE A 297 10.14 -8.89 -8.83
C ILE A 297 9.86 -7.74 -9.81
N VAL A 298 10.67 -6.68 -9.81
CA VAL A 298 10.50 -5.53 -10.72
C VAL A 298 10.99 -5.91 -12.13
N VAL A 299 10.35 -6.91 -12.73
CA VAL A 299 10.60 -7.40 -14.08
C VAL A 299 9.53 -6.83 -15.01
N ALA A 300 9.95 -6.35 -16.18
CA ALA A 300 9.05 -5.76 -17.17
C ALA A 300 7.97 -6.76 -17.62
N ASP A 301 8.38 -8.02 -17.83
CA ASP A 301 7.48 -9.12 -18.15
C ASP A 301 6.62 -9.51 -16.93
N PRO A 302 5.29 -9.30 -16.97
CA PRO A 302 4.42 -9.61 -15.85
C PRO A 302 4.41 -11.11 -15.50
N THR A 303 4.62 -11.99 -16.47
CA THR A 303 4.57 -13.46 -16.24
C THR A 303 5.74 -13.98 -15.43
N LYS A 304 6.83 -13.20 -15.34
CA LYS A 304 8.04 -13.54 -14.58
C LYS A 304 8.02 -13.01 -13.15
N ARG A 305 7.02 -12.21 -12.78
CA ARG A 305 6.92 -11.65 -11.43
C ARG A 305 6.59 -12.74 -10.42
N LEU A 306 7.21 -12.67 -9.25
CA LEU A 306 6.95 -13.64 -8.18
C LEU A 306 5.52 -13.50 -7.66
N ALA A 307 4.87 -14.63 -7.37
CA ALA A 307 3.61 -14.61 -6.66
C ALA A 307 3.80 -14.10 -5.21
N ALA A 308 2.75 -13.52 -4.63
CA ALA A 308 2.77 -12.92 -3.29
C ALA A 308 3.30 -13.87 -2.21
N LYS A 309 2.91 -15.16 -2.26
CA LYS A 309 3.44 -16.21 -1.37
C LYS A 309 4.98 -16.31 -1.37
N PHE A 310 5.63 -16.20 -2.55
CA PHE A 310 7.09 -16.27 -2.63
C PHE A 310 7.76 -15.01 -2.09
N ILE A 311 7.12 -13.85 -2.28
CA ILE A 311 7.56 -12.58 -1.67
C ILE A 311 7.53 -12.72 -0.15
N ARG A 312 6.42 -13.21 0.40
CA ARG A 312 6.26 -13.45 1.83
C ARG A 312 7.31 -14.40 2.41
N ASN A 313 7.60 -15.51 1.73
CA ASN A 313 8.65 -16.44 2.16
C ASN A 313 10.03 -15.76 2.17
N SER A 314 10.35 -14.97 1.14
CA SER A 314 11.61 -14.22 1.08
C SER A 314 11.72 -13.20 2.23
N LEU A 315 10.62 -12.49 2.53
CA LEU A 315 10.56 -11.57 3.66
C LEU A 315 10.73 -12.29 5.01
N GLN A 316 10.16 -13.49 5.16
CA GLN A 316 10.36 -14.32 6.35
C GLN A 316 11.84 -14.68 6.54
N GLU A 317 12.52 -15.14 5.49
CA GLU A 317 13.94 -15.48 5.56
C GLU A 317 14.80 -14.27 5.97
N ILE A 318 14.49 -13.09 5.42
CA ILE A 318 15.13 -11.83 5.79
C ILE A 318 14.89 -11.52 7.27
N HIS A 319 13.64 -11.55 7.72
CA HIS A 319 13.27 -11.27 9.11
C HIS A 319 13.97 -12.22 10.10
N GLU A 320 13.99 -13.53 9.80
CA GLU A 320 14.69 -14.52 10.62
C GLU A 320 16.21 -14.27 10.68
N SER A 321 16.81 -13.85 9.56
CA SER A 321 18.24 -13.49 9.53
C SER A 321 18.56 -12.30 10.42
N MET A 322 17.66 -11.30 10.47
CA MET A 322 17.78 -10.13 11.34
C MET A 322 17.66 -10.53 12.81
N ALA A 323 16.68 -11.38 13.15
CA ALA A 323 16.46 -11.87 14.49
C ALA A 323 17.65 -12.69 15.04
N ARG A 324 18.28 -13.53 14.19
CA ARG A 324 19.51 -14.26 14.57
C ARG A 324 20.66 -13.30 14.90
N SER A 325 20.89 -12.32 14.04
CA SER A 325 21.96 -11.31 14.22
C SER A 325 21.79 -10.51 15.51
N GLN A 326 20.55 -10.21 15.90
CA GLN A 326 20.24 -9.49 17.14
C GLN A 326 20.54 -10.31 18.40
N LYS A 327 20.26 -11.62 18.38
CA LYS A 327 20.56 -12.53 19.49
C LYS A 327 22.08 -12.66 19.71
N ASP A 328 22.84 -12.83 18.64
CA ASP A 328 24.30 -12.97 18.71
C ASP A 328 24.99 -11.73 19.30
N PHE A 329 24.47 -10.55 18.98
CA PHE A 329 24.94 -9.30 19.57
C PHE A 329 24.71 -9.27 21.09
N THR A 330 23.50 -9.64 21.54
CA THR A 330 23.12 -9.62 22.96
C THR A 330 23.95 -10.58 23.81
N VAL A 331 24.32 -11.75 23.26
CA VAL A 331 25.16 -12.73 23.95
C VAL A 331 26.59 -12.21 24.14
N LYS A 332 27.18 -11.59 23.10
CA LYS A 332 28.55 -11.05 23.16
C LYS A 332 28.68 -9.95 24.20
N THR A 333 27.72 -9.03 24.28
CA THR A 333 27.77 -7.89 25.23
C THR A 333 27.71 -8.35 26.69
N LYS A 334 26.93 -9.40 26.99
CA LYS A 334 26.85 -10.00 28.34
C LYS A 334 28.15 -10.70 28.77
N HIS A 335 28.90 -11.26 27.83
CA HIS A 335 30.19 -11.89 28.15
C HIS A 335 31.30 -10.88 28.40
N VAL A 336 31.34 -9.78 27.64
CA VAL A 336 32.33 -8.71 27.84
C VAL A 336 32.14 -8.03 29.20
N THR A 337 30.90 -7.71 29.57
CA THR A 337 30.61 -7.08 30.87
C THR A 337 30.91 -8.00 32.07
N LYS A 338 30.67 -9.31 31.97
CA LYS A 338 31.02 -10.25 33.05
C LYS A 338 32.53 -10.49 33.22
N LYS A 339 33.32 -10.35 32.14
CA LYS A 339 34.78 -10.57 32.21
C LYS A 339 35.52 -9.32 32.71
N SER A 340 35.03 -8.11 32.43
CA SER A 340 35.63 -6.87 32.95
C SER A 340 35.33 -6.60 34.43
N VAL A 341 34.20 -7.06 34.97
CA VAL A 341 33.88 -6.85 36.41
C VAL A 341 34.69 -7.79 37.33
N LYS A 342 35.28 -8.88 36.82
CA LYS A 342 36.06 -9.83 37.64
C LYS A 342 37.54 -9.47 37.84
N THR A 343 38.03 -8.35 37.27
CA THR A 343 39.46 -7.97 37.35
C THR A 343 39.70 -6.65 38.10
N ILE A 344 38.67 -6.04 38.68
CA ILE A 344 38.80 -4.81 39.50
C ILE A 344 38.14 -5.08 40.86
N ALA A 345 38.75 -5.99 41.61
CA ALA A 345 38.49 -6.19 43.03
C ALA A 345 39.83 -6.34 43.74
N LYS A 346 40.65 -5.28 43.69
CA LYS A 346 41.68 -4.94 44.66
C LYS A 346 42.21 -3.55 44.33
N GLU A 347 42.32 -2.74 45.38
CA GLU A 347 42.87 -1.38 45.45
C GLU A 347 41.85 -0.24 45.21
N GLU A 348 41.17 0.13 46.30
CA GLU A 348 40.76 1.52 46.55
C GLU A 348 42.01 2.40 46.68
N PRO A 349 42.00 3.59 46.07
CA PRO A 349 42.53 4.76 46.73
C PRO A 349 41.41 5.78 46.95
N ALA A 350 41.34 6.27 48.19
CA ALA A 350 40.55 7.44 48.53
C ALA A 350 41.10 8.67 47.79
N TYR A 351 40.25 9.36 47.04
CA TYR A 351 40.48 10.77 46.69
C TYR A 351 39.15 11.52 46.57
N ALA A 352 39.23 12.75 47.09
CA ALA A 352 38.16 13.65 47.44
C ALA A 352 37.41 14.23 46.25
N LEU A 353 36.19 14.67 46.52
CA LEU A 353 35.38 15.53 45.67
C LEU A 353 36.15 16.81 45.31
N ASP A 354 36.13 17.14 44.02
CA ASP A 354 36.15 18.55 43.60
C ASP A 354 35.21 18.73 42.40
N GLU A 355 34.24 19.64 42.57
CA GLU A 355 33.24 20.00 41.58
C GLU A 355 33.85 20.94 40.54
N ALA A 356 33.90 20.52 39.28
CA ALA A 356 34.22 21.41 38.17
C ALA A 356 33.26 21.24 36.99
N LYS A 357 32.62 22.36 36.65
CA LYS A 357 31.79 22.66 35.49
C LYS A 357 32.33 22.06 34.18
N CYS A 358 31.50 21.31 33.47
CA CYS A 358 31.75 20.94 32.08
C CYS A 358 30.81 21.73 31.16
N ALA A 359 31.37 22.71 30.45
CA ALA A 359 30.73 23.42 29.36
C ALA A 359 30.72 22.53 28.10
N SER A 360 29.58 22.50 27.42
CA SER A 360 29.38 21.80 26.15
C SER A 360 30.05 22.53 25.00
N THR A 361 30.96 21.88 24.27
CA THR A 361 31.43 22.33 22.96
C THR A 361 31.04 21.28 21.93
N THR A 362 30.01 21.59 21.14
CA THR A 362 29.61 20.82 19.97
C THR A 362 30.34 21.36 18.74
N GLU A 363 31.35 20.63 18.26
CA GLU A 363 31.91 20.84 16.93
C GLU A 363 31.08 20.08 15.90
N SER A 364 30.43 20.85 15.03
CA SER A 364 29.60 20.41 13.92
C SER A 364 30.45 20.26 12.65
N LEU A 365 30.70 19.02 12.22
CA LEU A 365 31.20 18.72 10.87
C LEU A 365 30.03 18.73 9.88
N THR A 366 29.77 19.88 9.27
CA THR A 366 28.86 20.03 8.13
C THR A 366 29.65 19.93 6.83
N ALA A 367 29.63 18.75 6.20
CA ALA A 367 30.01 18.60 4.80
C ALA A 367 28.92 19.23 3.91
N ARG A 368 29.34 20.13 3.01
CA ARG A 368 28.49 20.87 2.07
C ARG A 368 27.86 19.93 1.04
N LEU A 369 26.53 19.88 0.98
CA LEU A 369 25.76 19.40 -0.16
C LEU A 369 25.45 20.57 -1.12
N PRO A 370 25.38 20.34 -2.45
CA PRO A 370 25.06 21.40 -3.40
C PRO A 370 23.59 21.80 -3.29
N ARG A 371 23.34 23.12 -3.23
CA ARG A 371 22.00 23.71 -3.30
C ARG A 371 21.48 23.57 -4.73
N SER A 372 20.44 22.77 -4.93
CA SER A 372 19.61 22.82 -6.14
C SER A 372 18.41 23.73 -5.91
N ASN A 373 18.11 24.54 -6.92
CA ASN A 373 17.04 25.54 -6.93
C ASN A 373 15.67 24.93 -6.63
N VAL A 374 14.95 25.57 -5.71
CA VAL A 374 13.57 25.27 -5.35
C VAL A 374 12.68 25.70 -6.52
N TYR A 375 12.08 24.72 -7.19
CA TYR A 375 10.88 24.92 -8.01
C TYR A 375 9.67 24.73 -7.10
N SER A 376 8.80 25.73 -7.06
CA SER A 376 7.52 25.71 -6.34
C SER A 376 6.57 24.73 -7.03
N ASP A 377 6.18 23.67 -6.34
CA ASP A 377 5.11 22.77 -6.78
C ASP A 377 3.72 23.43 -6.56
N PRO A 378 2.75 23.22 -7.45
CA PRO A 378 1.38 23.67 -7.26
C PRO A 378 0.63 22.76 -6.26
N LEU A 379 -0.09 23.42 -5.36
CA LEU A 379 -0.92 22.87 -4.29
C LEU A 379 -1.97 21.85 -4.78
N ASP A 380 -1.92 20.64 -4.23
CA ASP A 380 -3.07 19.75 -4.16
C ASP A 380 -3.88 20.05 -2.89
N TYR A 381 -5.20 20.18 -3.07
CA TYR A 381 -6.20 20.56 -2.09
C TYR A 381 -6.21 19.65 -0.84
N LEU A 382 -5.88 20.22 0.32
CA LEU A 382 -6.19 19.63 1.63
C LEU A 382 -7.54 20.18 2.11
N ALA A 383 -8.54 19.32 2.30
CA ALA A 383 -9.78 19.67 2.98
C ALA A 383 -9.58 19.60 4.52
N PRO A 384 -10.07 20.57 5.31
CA PRO A 384 -10.00 20.52 6.76
C PRO A 384 -11.33 20.08 7.36
N TRP A 385 -11.36 18.97 8.10
CA TRP A 385 -12.32 18.79 9.20
C TRP A 385 -11.92 17.60 10.09
N ALA A 386 -11.90 17.85 11.40
CA ALA A 386 -12.06 16.85 12.44
C ALA A 386 -12.83 17.50 13.59
N ILE A 387 -13.99 16.93 13.93
CA ILE A 387 -14.80 17.30 15.10
C ILE A 387 -14.36 16.38 16.25
N PRO A 388 -14.01 16.88 17.45
CA PRO A 388 -13.68 16.03 18.59
C PRO A 388 -14.95 15.42 19.21
N GLY A 389 -14.97 14.11 19.47
CA GLY A 389 -15.91 13.53 20.45
C GLY A 389 -16.61 12.21 20.15
N SER A 390 -16.19 11.39 19.18
CA SER A 390 -16.78 10.05 18.96
C SER A 390 -15.71 8.98 18.75
N SER A 391 -15.88 7.83 19.41
CA SER A 391 -15.06 6.62 19.24
C SER A 391 -15.33 5.88 17.92
N VAL A 392 -16.18 6.44 17.05
CA VAL A 392 -16.46 5.95 15.70
C VAL A 392 -16.08 7.06 14.73
N ALA A 393 -15.08 6.84 13.87
CA ALA A 393 -14.84 7.75 12.75
C ALA A 393 -15.89 7.47 11.67
N VAL A 394 -16.88 8.35 11.57
CA VAL A 394 -17.77 8.42 10.43
C VAL A 394 -17.05 9.24 9.36
N VAL A 395 -16.58 8.58 8.30
CA VAL A 395 -16.13 9.30 7.09
C VAL A 395 -17.39 9.67 6.30
N GLU A 396 -17.83 10.92 6.44
CA GLU A 396 -18.95 11.49 5.67
C GLU A 396 -18.44 11.88 4.27
N GLU A 397 -18.66 11.02 3.27
CA GLU A 397 -18.45 11.35 1.87
C GLU A 397 -19.73 12.03 1.34
N ARG A 398 -19.72 13.36 1.24
CA ARG A 398 -20.90 14.18 0.91
C ARG A 398 -21.11 14.23 -0.61
N ILE A 399 -22.10 13.50 -1.12
CA ILE A 399 -22.44 13.47 -2.56
C ILE A 399 -23.48 14.57 -2.85
N ARG A 400 -23.14 15.51 -3.75
CA ARG A 400 -24.06 16.57 -4.23
C ARG A 400 -24.73 16.11 -5.52
N GLU A 401 -26.03 15.82 -5.45
CA GLU A 401 -26.87 15.79 -6.66
C GLU A 401 -27.37 17.21 -6.95
N GLU A 402 -26.97 17.76 -8.10
CA GLU A 402 -27.60 18.93 -8.74
C GLU A 402 -28.69 18.41 -9.68
N SER A 403 -29.94 18.58 -9.29
CA SER A 403 -31.10 18.30 -10.14
C SER A 403 -31.40 19.54 -11.00
N ASP A 404 -31.01 19.47 -12.27
CA ASP A 404 -31.27 20.51 -13.27
C ASP A 404 -32.72 20.37 -13.79
N SER A 405 -33.63 21.20 -13.28
CA SER A 405 -35.04 21.23 -13.69
C SER A 405 -35.25 22.22 -14.83
N LYS A 406 -35.04 21.76 -16.08
CA LYS A 406 -35.51 22.50 -17.27
C LYS A 406 -36.91 22.04 -17.67
N GLY A 407 -37.84 22.99 -17.55
CA GLY A 407 -39.23 22.87 -18.00
C GLY A 407 -39.35 22.60 -19.49
N LYS A 408 -40.32 21.76 -19.84
CA LYS A 408 -40.79 21.50 -21.20
C LYS A 408 -41.88 22.50 -21.53
N ASP A 409 -41.72 23.23 -22.63
CA ASP A 409 -42.85 23.82 -23.35
C ASP A 409 -42.94 23.23 -24.76
N VAL A 410 -44.19 22.95 -25.12
CA VAL A 410 -44.69 22.25 -26.30
C VAL A 410 -45.12 23.27 -27.34
N ILE A 411 -44.62 23.22 -28.58
CA ILE A 411 -45.34 23.70 -29.78
C ILE A 411 -45.03 22.80 -30.99
N SER A 412 -46.10 22.32 -31.62
CA SER A 412 -46.16 21.49 -32.83
C SER A 412 -45.96 22.31 -34.14
N PRO A 413 -45.75 21.66 -35.31
CA PRO A 413 -45.14 22.28 -36.49
C PRO A 413 -46.16 22.80 -37.51
N PRO A 414 -45.68 23.48 -38.58
CA PRO A 414 -46.25 23.20 -39.89
C PRO A 414 -45.22 23.05 -41.04
N THR A 415 -45.47 21.99 -41.82
CA THR A 415 -45.52 21.87 -43.29
C THR A 415 -44.77 22.84 -44.23
N SER A 416 -43.96 22.18 -45.07
CA SER A 416 -43.94 22.22 -46.54
C SER A 416 -43.37 23.43 -47.32
N ASN A 417 -42.43 23.06 -48.20
CA ASN A 417 -42.45 23.26 -49.66
C ASN A 417 -41.59 24.36 -50.33
N PHE A 418 -40.82 23.85 -51.31
CA PHE A 418 -40.46 24.38 -52.63
C PHE A 418 -39.16 25.19 -52.88
N ALA A 419 -38.45 24.68 -53.90
CA ALA A 419 -37.66 25.31 -54.96
C ALA A 419 -36.23 25.84 -54.72
N GLN A 420 -35.26 25.05 -55.22
CA GLN A 420 -34.43 25.31 -56.42
C GLN A 420 -33.76 26.71 -56.58
N LEU A 421 -32.41 26.73 -56.64
CA LEU A 421 -31.59 27.16 -57.81
C LEU A 421 -30.09 27.29 -57.46
N GLN A 422 -29.25 26.73 -58.34
CA GLN A 422 -27.91 27.16 -58.85
C GLN A 422 -26.87 27.78 -57.89
N GLY A 423 -25.56 27.50 -57.97
CA GLY A 423 -24.72 26.84 -58.97
C GLY A 423 -23.23 27.07 -58.62
N HIS A 424 -22.34 26.37 -59.34
CA HIS A 424 -20.89 26.58 -59.59
C HIS A 424 -19.97 27.00 -58.41
N GLY A 425 -18.80 26.41 -58.15
CA GLY A 425 -17.81 25.74 -59.00
C GLY A 425 -16.41 26.14 -58.50
N HIS A 426 -15.40 25.30 -58.77
CA HIS A 426 -13.94 25.51 -58.56
C HIS A 426 -13.42 25.36 -57.11
N SER A 427 -12.25 24.81 -56.82
CA SER A 427 -11.17 24.16 -57.58
C SER A 427 -10.32 23.42 -56.55
N TRP A 428 -9.80 22.24 -56.90
CA TRP A 428 -8.89 21.48 -56.06
C TRP A 428 -7.43 21.91 -56.28
N ARG A 429 -6.70 22.05 -55.19
CA ARG A 429 -5.33 21.53 -55.02
C ARG A 429 -5.18 21.00 -53.61
#